data_AF-A0A2D8RC70-F1
#
_entry.id   AF-A0A2D8RC70-F1
#
_cell.length_a   1.000
_cell.length_b   1.000
_cell.length_c   1.000
_cell.angle_alpha   90.00
_cell.angle_beta   90.00
_cell.angle_gamma   90.00
#
_symmetry.space_group_name_H-M   'P 1'
#
loop_
_entity.id
_entity.type
_entity.pdbx_description
1 polymer ?
#
loop_
_entity_poly.entity_id
_entity_poly.type
_entity_poly.pdbx_seq_one_letter_code
_entity_poly.pdbx_strand_id
1 'polypeptide(L)'
;MLEVDVRSITNFQNQDIDPLPVAVPAKRGGTNIYDAIAIHKWGIRKRLAELDIGDDGNVYDYNVERARLAHHQANNEALKEKELRRELMNVDEVERLVSQTVLAARSKLLSLPTKMAGKVQFISELPIIEGLLRDSVDEALHELAASIFNIETEDDGLDSATSETAG
;
A
#
# COMPACT_ATOMS: atom_id res chain seq x y z
N MET A 1 -28.85 -1.29 45.34
CA MET A 1 -27.76 -0.93 46.26
C MET A 1 -26.57 -1.80 45.86
N LEU A 2 -25.46 -1.21 45.43
CA LEU A 2 -24.28 -1.98 45.02
C LEU A 2 -23.48 -2.34 46.29
N GLU A 3 -23.23 -3.61 46.55
CA GLU A 3 -22.46 -4.10 47.71
C GLU A 3 -20.96 -3.85 47.53
N VAL A 4 -20.55 -2.58 47.49
CA VAL A 4 -19.15 -2.21 47.24
C VAL A 4 -18.71 -1.11 48.20
N ASP A 5 -17.45 -1.18 48.63
CA ASP A 5 -16.81 -0.19 49.50
C ASP A 5 -16.73 1.19 48.84
N VAL A 6 -16.78 2.25 49.66
CA VAL A 6 -16.74 3.66 49.24
C VAL A 6 -15.48 3.95 48.42
N ARG A 7 -14.36 3.30 48.73
CA ARG A 7 -13.10 3.43 47.97
C ARG A 7 -13.22 2.92 46.53
N SER A 8 -13.94 1.82 46.33
CA SER A 8 -14.19 1.27 44.99
C SER A 8 -15.09 2.20 44.17
N ILE A 9 -16.05 2.86 44.80
CA ILE A 9 -16.88 3.88 44.15
C ILE A 9 -16.01 5.05 43.69
N THR A 10 -15.12 5.55 44.54
CA THR A 10 -14.18 6.63 44.15
C THR A 10 -13.23 6.20 43.03
N ASN A 11 -12.77 4.94 43.04
CA ASN A 11 -11.96 4.42 41.94
C ASN A 11 -12.73 4.39 40.62
N PHE A 12 -13.99 3.96 40.60
CA PHE A 12 -14.81 3.96 39.39
C PHE A 12 -15.15 5.37 38.87
N GLN A 13 -15.13 6.38 39.72
CA GLN A 13 -15.30 7.77 39.29
C GLN A 13 -14.06 8.35 38.60
N ASN A 14 -12.87 7.88 38.96
CA ASN A 14 -11.59 8.40 38.47
C ASN A 14 -10.98 7.54 37.35
N GLN A 15 -11.77 6.69 36.70
CA GLN A 15 -11.32 5.89 35.55
C GLN A 15 -11.30 6.76 34.29
N ASP A 16 -10.21 6.68 33.52
CA ASP A 16 -10.06 7.41 32.25
C ASP A 16 -11.00 6.88 31.15
N ILE A 17 -11.44 5.61 31.26
CA ILE A 17 -12.27 4.92 30.28
C ILE A 17 -13.59 4.52 30.96
N ASP A 18 -14.69 5.08 30.46
CA ASP A 18 -16.08 4.92 30.94
C ASP A 18 -16.26 5.12 32.46
N PRO A 19 -16.09 6.34 33.00
CA PRO A 19 -16.23 6.63 34.42
C PRO A 19 -17.68 6.49 34.93
N LEU A 20 -17.81 6.20 36.22
CA LEU A 20 -19.12 6.12 36.89
C LEU A 20 -19.87 7.47 36.78
N PRO A 21 -21.09 7.50 36.22
CA PRO A 21 -21.81 8.75 36.01
C PRO A 21 -22.23 9.40 37.35
N VAL A 22 -21.87 10.67 37.50
CA VAL A 22 -22.23 11.50 38.67
C VAL A 22 -23.23 12.55 38.21
N ALA A 23 -24.42 12.57 38.82
CA ALA A 23 -25.50 13.49 38.41
C ALA A 23 -25.23 14.92 38.88
N VAL A 24 -24.73 15.09 40.11
CA VAL A 24 -24.27 16.39 40.63
C VAL A 24 -22.93 16.17 41.33
N PRO A 25 -21.82 16.68 40.76
CA PRO A 25 -20.52 16.60 41.41
C PRO A 25 -20.49 17.53 42.61
N ALA A 26 -20.08 17.02 43.76
CA ALA A 26 -19.93 17.87 44.93
C ALA A 26 -18.69 18.77 44.82
N LYS A 27 -18.80 20.02 45.28
CA LYS A 27 -17.62 20.86 45.51
C LYS A 27 -16.87 20.32 46.75
N ARG A 28 -15.54 20.46 46.73
CA ARG A 28 -14.57 19.96 47.72
C ARG A 28 -15.15 19.83 49.14
N GLY A 29 -15.36 18.59 49.60
CA GLY A 29 -15.90 18.26 50.93
C GLY A 29 -17.39 17.93 51.00
N GLY A 30 -18.15 17.99 49.89
CA GLY A 30 -19.57 17.60 49.84
C GLY A 30 -19.82 16.16 49.36
N THR A 31 -21.07 15.70 49.48
CA THR A 31 -21.51 14.36 49.06
C THR A 31 -21.94 14.36 47.59
N ASN A 32 -21.38 13.45 46.79
CA ASN A 32 -21.79 13.26 45.40
C ASN A 32 -23.20 12.68 45.31
N ILE A 33 -24.01 13.21 44.39
CA ILE A 33 -25.34 12.69 44.11
C ILE A 33 -25.28 11.86 42.83
N TYR A 34 -25.86 10.67 42.90
CA TYR A 34 -25.92 9.73 41.80
C TYR A 34 -27.36 9.46 41.38
N ASP A 35 -27.55 9.27 40.07
CA ASP A 35 -28.78 8.69 39.55
C ASP A 35 -28.65 7.16 39.53
N ALA A 36 -29.58 6.48 40.21
CA ALA A 36 -29.62 5.03 40.29
C ALA A 36 -29.78 4.38 38.91
N ILE A 37 -30.51 5.03 37.98
CA ILE A 37 -30.72 4.52 36.62
C ILE A 37 -29.41 4.61 35.83
N ALA A 38 -28.74 5.76 35.91
CA ALA A 38 -27.45 5.97 35.25
C ALA A 38 -26.37 4.99 35.76
N ILE A 39 -26.28 4.77 37.08
CA ILE A 39 -25.38 3.77 37.66
C ILE A 39 -25.70 2.36 37.13
N HIS A 40 -26.99 1.99 37.09
CA HIS A 40 -27.39 0.66 36.66
C HIS A 40 -27.05 0.41 35.18
N LYS A 41 -27.32 1.38 34.31
CA LYS A 41 -26.94 1.31 32.89
C LYS A 41 -25.42 1.23 32.71
N TRP A 42 -24.66 2.01 33.49
CA TRP A 42 -23.19 1.94 33.49
C TRP A 42 -22.70 0.55 33.92
N GLY A 43 -23.27 -0.02 34.99
CA GLY A 43 -22.89 -1.36 35.47
C GLY A 43 -23.21 -2.48 34.47
N ILE A 44 -24.32 -2.34 33.72
CA ILE A 44 -24.67 -3.24 32.63
C ILE A 44 -23.65 -3.13 31.48
N ARG A 45 -23.40 -1.91 30.97
CA ARG A 45 -22.41 -1.71 29.88
C ARG A 45 -21.02 -2.22 30.24
N LYS A 46 -20.57 -1.96 31.49
CA LYS A 46 -19.29 -2.46 31.99
C LYS A 46 -19.21 -3.99 32.00
N ARG A 47 -20.26 -4.67 32.43
CA ARG A 47 -20.33 -6.15 32.40
C ARG A 47 -20.46 -6.72 31.00
N LEU A 48 -21.15 -6.04 30.08
CA LEU A 48 -21.19 -6.45 28.67
C LEU A 48 -19.84 -6.29 27.99
N ALA A 49 -19.11 -5.21 28.29
CA ALA A 49 -17.75 -4.99 27.80
C ALA A 49 -16.77 -6.06 28.32
N GLU A 50 -16.92 -6.51 29.57
CA GLU A 50 -16.14 -7.65 30.11
C GLU A 50 -16.43 -8.98 29.40
N LEU A 51 -17.56 -9.09 28.68
CA LEU A 51 -17.99 -10.29 27.96
C LEU A 51 -17.78 -10.18 26.43
N ASP A 52 -17.11 -9.13 25.93
CA ASP A 52 -16.94 -8.82 24.49
C ASP A 52 -18.28 -8.78 23.70
N ILE A 53 -19.36 -8.40 24.38
CA ILE A 53 -20.67 -8.20 23.76
C ILE A 53 -20.83 -6.70 23.50
N GLY A 54 -20.94 -6.32 22.23
CA GLY A 54 -21.19 -4.92 21.86
C GLY A 54 -22.55 -4.41 22.35
N ASP A 55 -22.70 -3.09 22.40
CA ASP A 55 -23.95 -2.40 22.81
C ASP A 55 -25.18 -2.81 21.96
N ASP A 56 -24.92 -3.34 20.75
CA ASP A 56 -25.91 -3.82 19.79
C ASP A 56 -26.34 -5.28 19.97
N GLY A 57 -25.82 -5.97 21.01
CA GLY A 57 -26.15 -7.38 21.30
C GLY A 57 -25.45 -8.41 20.39
N ASN A 58 -24.56 -7.97 19.51
CA ASN A 58 -23.71 -8.84 18.70
C ASN A 58 -22.43 -9.17 19.48
N VAL A 59 -22.09 -10.47 19.54
CA VAL A 59 -20.81 -10.95 20.08
C VAL A 59 -19.74 -10.55 19.07
N TYR A 60 -18.90 -9.58 19.42
CA TYR A 60 -17.80 -9.18 18.56
C TYR A 60 -16.65 -10.14 18.80
N ASP A 61 -16.54 -11.19 17.98
CA ASP A 61 -15.46 -12.15 18.08
C ASP A 61 -14.15 -11.52 17.56
N TYR A 62 -13.56 -10.69 18.41
CA TYR A 62 -12.32 -9.95 18.18
C TYR A 62 -11.18 -10.88 17.75
N ASN A 63 -11.18 -12.12 18.24
CA ASN A 63 -10.18 -13.12 17.88
C ASN A 63 -10.34 -13.60 16.44
N VAL A 64 -11.56 -13.81 15.98
CA VAL A 64 -11.85 -14.20 14.59
C VAL A 64 -11.47 -13.07 13.62
N GLU A 65 -11.83 -11.82 13.93
CA GLU A 65 -11.52 -10.70 13.04
C GLU A 65 -10.02 -10.39 13.01
N ARG A 66 -9.34 -10.49 14.16
CA ARG A 66 -7.87 -10.39 14.24
C ARG A 66 -7.17 -11.52 13.48
N ALA A 67 -7.70 -12.74 13.53
CA ALA A 67 -7.16 -13.88 12.77
C ALA A 67 -7.30 -13.67 11.25
N ARG A 68 -8.43 -13.13 10.79
CA ARG A 68 -8.62 -12.75 9.38
C ARG A 68 -7.63 -11.69 8.94
N LEU A 69 -7.48 -10.62 9.73
CA LEU A 69 -6.53 -9.55 9.44
C LEU A 69 -5.08 -10.07 9.40
N ALA A 70 -4.69 -10.90 10.37
CA ALA A 70 -3.36 -11.51 10.39
C ALA A 70 -3.12 -12.41 9.17
N HIS A 71 -4.11 -13.18 8.74
CA HIS A 71 -4.03 -13.99 7.52
C HIS A 71 -3.86 -13.13 6.26
N HIS A 72 -4.62 -12.03 6.12
CA HIS A 72 -4.45 -11.10 5.01
C HIS A 72 -3.09 -10.40 5.02
N GLN A 73 -2.58 -10.03 6.21
CA GLN A 73 -1.24 -9.46 6.36
C GLN A 73 -0.16 -10.44 5.94
N ALA A 74 -0.23 -11.69 6.41
CA ALA A 74 0.72 -12.74 6.03
C ALA A 74 0.72 -13.01 4.52
N ASN A 75 -0.45 -13.01 3.88
CA ASN A 75 -0.56 -13.19 2.43
C ASN A 75 0.05 -12.01 1.67
N ASN A 76 -0.19 -10.79 2.11
CA ASN A 76 0.42 -9.61 1.50
C ASN A 76 1.95 -9.63 1.64
N GLU A 77 2.48 -10.05 2.78
CA GLU A 77 3.91 -10.17 3.00
C GLU A 77 4.53 -11.27 2.11
N ALA A 78 3.85 -12.40 1.94
CA ALA A 78 4.26 -13.45 1.01
C ALA A 78 4.25 -13.00 -0.47
N LEU A 79 3.30 -12.14 -0.86
CA LEU A 79 3.28 -11.55 -2.21
C LEU A 79 4.44 -10.58 -2.42
N LYS A 80 4.73 -9.72 -1.43
CA LYS A 80 5.89 -8.82 -1.45
C LYS A 80 7.21 -9.59 -1.53
N GLU A 81 7.32 -10.71 -0.82
CA GLU A 81 8.51 -11.57 -0.89
C GLU A 81 8.69 -12.15 -2.31
N LYS A 82 7.61 -12.57 -2.97
CA LYS A 82 7.67 -13.07 -4.36
C LYS A 82 8.03 -11.99 -5.37
N GLU A 83 7.54 -10.78 -5.17
CA GLU A 83 7.93 -9.60 -5.97
C GLU A 83 9.42 -9.29 -5.80
N LEU A 84 9.94 -9.29 -4.56
CA LEU A 84 11.38 -9.14 -4.27
C LEU A 84 12.24 -10.23 -4.92
N ARG A 85 11.71 -11.46 -4.98
CA ARG A 85 12.38 -12.59 -5.66
C ARG A 85 12.26 -12.52 -7.19
N ARG A 86 11.64 -11.48 -7.75
CA ARG A 86 11.36 -11.30 -9.18
C ARG A 86 10.49 -12.43 -9.79
N GLU A 87 9.69 -13.10 -8.95
CA GLU A 87 8.75 -14.13 -9.38
C GLU A 87 7.39 -13.52 -9.80
N LEU A 88 7.09 -12.31 -9.33
CA LEU A 88 5.98 -11.49 -9.78
C LEU A 88 6.53 -10.26 -10.50
N MET A 89 5.97 -9.93 -11.66
CA MET A 89 6.23 -8.70 -12.38
C MET A 89 4.91 -7.95 -12.56
N ASN A 90 4.95 -6.63 -12.44
CA ASN A 90 3.77 -5.81 -12.70
C ASN A 90 3.43 -5.86 -14.20
N VAL A 91 2.18 -6.20 -14.51
CA VAL A 91 1.70 -6.31 -15.90
C VAL A 91 1.81 -4.97 -16.63
N ASP A 92 1.56 -3.86 -15.94
CA ASP A 92 1.62 -2.51 -16.53
C ASP A 92 3.06 -2.14 -16.92
N GLU A 93 4.04 -2.56 -16.11
CA GLU A 93 5.46 -2.36 -16.41
C GLU A 93 5.90 -3.19 -17.63
N VAL A 94 5.44 -4.44 -17.73
CA VAL A 94 5.69 -5.30 -18.90
C VAL A 94 5.09 -4.67 -20.16
N GLU A 95 3.84 -4.21 -20.08
CA GLU A 95 3.15 -3.61 -21.23
C GLU A 95 3.87 -2.34 -21.70
N ARG A 96 4.30 -1.48 -20.77
CA ARG A 96 5.10 -0.29 -21.05
C ARG A 96 6.43 -0.65 -21.72
N LEU A 97 7.17 -1.60 -21.16
CA LEU A 97 8.46 -2.05 -21.66
C LEU A 97 8.35 -2.63 -23.09
N VAL A 98 7.38 -3.52 -23.32
CA VAL A 98 7.15 -4.12 -24.63
C VAL A 98 6.74 -3.06 -25.64
N SER A 99 5.83 -2.16 -25.26
CA SER A 99 5.37 -1.07 -26.14
C SER A 99 6.51 -0.15 -26.56
N GLN A 100 7.35 0.27 -25.61
CA GLN A 100 8.53 1.10 -25.90
C GLN A 100 9.52 0.37 -26.82
N THR A 101 9.77 -0.92 -26.56
CA THR A 101 10.67 -1.74 -27.38
C THR A 101 10.18 -1.85 -28.83
N VAL A 102 8.88 -2.11 -29.02
CA VAL A 102 8.28 -2.20 -30.36
C VAL A 102 8.34 -0.85 -31.10
N LEU A 103 8.10 0.26 -30.40
CA LEU A 103 8.21 1.60 -30.99
C LEU A 103 9.64 1.94 -31.40
N ALA A 104 10.63 1.61 -30.56
CA ALA A 104 12.05 1.81 -30.86
C ALA A 104 12.47 0.98 -32.09
N ALA A 105 12.06 -0.30 -32.13
CA ALA A 105 12.32 -1.18 -33.26
C ALA A 105 11.72 -0.64 -34.57
N ARG A 106 10.44 -0.23 -34.53
CA ARG A 106 9.75 0.37 -35.68
C ARG A 106 10.50 1.60 -36.20
N SER A 107 10.88 2.51 -35.30
CA SER A 107 11.59 3.74 -35.68
C SER A 107 12.91 3.43 -36.40
N LYS A 108 13.73 2.52 -35.85
CA LYS A 108 15.01 2.16 -36.46
C LYS A 108 14.85 1.46 -37.80
N LEU A 109 13.95 0.48 -37.89
CA LEU A 109 13.69 -0.25 -39.13
C LEU A 109 13.23 0.67 -40.27
N LEU A 110 12.40 1.67 -39.98
CA LEU A 110 11.95 2.65 -40.97
C LEU A 110 13.05 3.65 -41.36
N SER A 111 14.01 3.92 -40.47
CA SER A 111 15.13 4.83 -40.73
C SER A 111 16.25 4.21 -41.58
N LEU A 112 16.41 2.88 -41.52
CA LEU A 112 17.49 2.14 -42.19
C LEU A 112 17.52 2.34 -43.71
N PRO A 113 16.41 2.17 -44.47
CA PRO A 113 16.41 2.35 -45.91
C PRO A 113 16.87 3.74 -46.33
N THR A 114 16.38 4.78 -45.65
CA THR A 114 16.75 6.17 -45.92
C THR A 114 18.24 6.43 -45.63
N LYS A 115 18.76 5.91 -44.51
CA LYS A 115 20.19 6.00 -44.14
C LYS A 115 21.07 5.27 -45.16
N MET A 116 20.65 4.09 -45.62
CA MET A 116 21.44 3.24 -46.52
C MET A 116 21.39 3.69 -47.97
N ALA A 117 20.24 4.20 -48.45
CA ALA A 117 20.10 4.68 -49.83
C ALA A 117 21.20 5.69 -50.20
N GLY A 118 21.48 6.66 -49.31
CA GLY A 118 22.55 7.64 -49.54
C GLY A 118 23.97 7.06 -49.53
N LYS A 119 24.20 5.96 -48.81
CA LYS A 119 25.52 5.31 -48.74
C LYS A 119 25.77 4.37 -49.92
N VAL A 120 24.74 3.70 -50.43
CA VAL A 120 24.88 2.70 -51.51
C VAL A 120 24.72 3.28 -52.91
N GLN A 121 24.19 4.52 -53.06
CA GLN A 121 23.85 5.10 -54.37
C GLN A 121 25.01 5.18 -55.39
N PHE A 122 26.27 5.17 -54.94
CA PHE A 122 27.45 5.26 -55.81
C PHE A 122 28.29 3.97 -55.82
N ILE A 123 27.82 2.90 -55.17
CA ILE A 123 28.51 1.62 -55.10
C ILE A 123 27.92 0.69 -56.17
N SER A 124 28.77 0.05 -56.96
CA SER A 124 28.34 -0.87 -58.04
C SER A 124 28.63 -2.34 -57.73
N GLU A 125 29.50 -2.61 -56.75
CA GLU A 125 29.85 -3.97 -56.35
C GLU A 125 28.84 -4.52 -55.35
N LEU A 126 28.08 -5.53 -55.77
CA LEU A 126 27.07 -6.19 -54.95
C LEU A 126 27.60 -6.72 -53.60
N PRO A 127 28.78 -7.36 -53.51
CA PRO A 127 29.30 -7.84 -52.24
C PRO A 127 29.56 -6.72 -51.22
N ILE A 128 29.97 -5.54 -51.70
CA ILE A 128 30.22 -4.37 -50.85
C ILE A 128 28.90 -3.80 -50.32
N ILE A 129 27.88 -3.73 -51.18
CA ILE A 129 26.52 -3.27 -50.80
C ILE A 129 25.93 -4.20 -49.74
N GLU A 130 26.02 -5.52 -49.96
CA GLU A 130 25.50 -6.51 -49.01
C GLU A 130 26.20 -6.42 -47.65
N GLY A 131 27.53 -6.29 -47.63
CA GLY A 131 28.30 -6.07 -46.41
C GLY A 131 27.84 -4.83 -45.65
N LEU A 132 27.71 -3.69 -46.35
CA LEU A 132 27.28 -2.44 -45.73
C LEU A 132 25.86 -2.51 -45.15
N LEU A 133 24.94 -3.16 -45.86
CA LEU A 133 23.57 -3.36 -45.39
C LEU A 133 23.56 -4.24 -44.14
N ARG A 134 24.32 -5.33 -44.15
CA ARG A 134 24.42 -6.25 -43.01
C ARG A 134 24.98 -5.56 -41.78
N ASP A 135 26.09 -4.81 -41.93
CA ASP A 135 26.68 -4.04 -40.85
C ASP A 135 25.69 -3.03 -40.26
N SER A 136 24.86 -2.40 -41.10
CA SER A 136 23.85 -1.45 -40.63
C SER A 136 22.71 -2.12 -39.86
N VAL A 137 22.34 -3.34 -40.22
CA VAL A 137 21.33 -4.13 -39.51
C VAL A 137 21.89 -4.58 -38.17
N ASP A 138 23.13 -5.06 -38.15
CA ASP A 138 23.80 -5.48 -36.92
C ASP A 138 23.98 -4.30 -35.96
N GLU A 139 24.36 -3.11 -36.44
CA GLU A 139 24.38 -1.86 -35.67
C GLU A 139 22.99 -1.57 -35.06
N ALA A 140 21.94 -1.58 -35.87
CA ALA A 140 20.59 -1.30 -35.41
C ALA A 140 20.08 -2.32 -34.37
N LEU A 141 20.41 -3.60 -34.52
CA LEU A 141 20.08 -4.66 -33.56
C LEU A 141 20.83 -4.47 -32.24
N HIS A 142 22.11 -4.08 -32.30
CA HIS A 142 22.90 -3.80 -31.11
C HIS A 142 22.34 -2.61 -30.32
N GLU A 143 21.96 -1.54 -31.03
CA GLU A 143 21.32 -0.37 -30.41
C GLU A 143 19.94 -0.71 -29.82
N LEU A 144 19.15 -1.60 -30.45
CA LEU A 144 17.87 -2.06 -29.89
C LEU A 144 18.09 -2.86 -28.61
N ALA A 145 19.04 -3.80 -28.62
CA ALA A 145 19.39 -4.55 -27.43
C ALA A 145 19.81 -3.63 -26.29
N ALA A 146 20.68 -2.64 -26.56
CA ALA A 146 21.11 -1.67 -25.56
C ALA A 146 19.95 -0.81 -25.03
N SER A 147 18.99 -0.43 -25.89
CA SER A 147 17.83 0.36 -25.46
C SER A 147 16.90 -0.40 -24.50
N ILE A 148 16.85 -1.73 -24.58
CA ILE A 148 16.05 -2.57 -23.67
C ILE A 148 16.65 -2.56 -22.26
N PHE A 149 17.98 -2.55 -22.13
CA PHE A 149 18.66 -2.62 -20.83
C PHE A 149 18.74 -1.28 -20.09
N ASN A 150 18.60 -0.15 -20.78
CA ASN A 150 18.72 1.18 -20.17
C ASN A 150 17.40 1.71 -19.58
N ILE A 151 16.32 0.93 -19.59
CA ILE A 151 14.99 1.36 -19.09
C ILE A 151 14.93 1.33 -17.55
N GLU A 152 15.89 0.67 -16.88
CA GLU A 152 15.91 0.48 -15.42
C GLU A 152 16.17 1.77 -14.59
N THR A 153 16.42 2.95 -15.19
CA THR A 153 16.95 4.11 -14.45
C THR A 153 16.05 5.33 -14.29
N GLU A 154 14.81 5.35 -14.80
CA GLU A 154 14.00 6.59 -14.85
C GLU A 154 12.77 6.69 -13.92
N ASP A 155 12.49 5.71 -13.05
CA ASP A 155 11.21 5.71 -12.26
C ASP A 155 11.35 5.82 -10.73
N ASP A 156 12.48 6.31 -10.21
CA ASP A 156 12.69 6.49 -8.75
C ASP A 156 12.21 7.88 -8.24
N GLY A 157 11.03 8.31 -8.71
CA GLY A 157 10.59 9.71 -8.61
C GLY A 157 9.14 9.93 -8.18
N LEU A 158 8.53 9.06 -7.37
CA LEU A 158 7.17 9.31 -6.90
C LEU A 158 6.84 8.69 -5.53
N ASP A 159 7.49 9.13 -4.43
CA ASP A 159 6.91 8.91 -3.09
C ASP A 159 7.41 9.82 -1.94
N SER A 160 7.70 11.11 -2.21
CA SER A 160 8.14 12.05 -1.16
C SER A 160 7.31 13.33 -1.03
N ALA A 161 6.01 13.32 -1.35
CA ALA A 161 5.18 14.53 -1.30
C ALA A 161 3.83 14.35 -0.59
N THR A 162 3.80 13.68 0.57
CA THR A 162 2.68 13.76 1.53
C THR A 162 3.18 13.65 2.99
N SER A 163 4.15 14.46 3.40
CA SER A 163 4.43 14.66 4.83
C SER A 163 4.86 16.10 5.18
N GLU A 164 4.12 17.11 4.71
CA GLU A 164 4.23 18.47 5.25
C GLU A 164 2.83 19.07 5.45
N THR A 165 2.18 18.66 6.54
CA THR A 165 1.14 19.48 7.19
C THR A 165 1.02 19.11 8.68
N ALA A 166 2.01 19.52 9.47
CA ALA A 166 1.87 19.67 10.93
C ALA A 166 3.05 20.52 11.46
N GLY A 167 2.86 21.83 11.44
CA GLY A 167 3.70 22.82 12.11
C GLY A 167 2.80 23.92 12.66
#